data_AF-A0A9E3T2W3-F1
#
_entry.id   AF-A0A9E3T2W3-F1
#
_cell.length_a   1.000
_cell.length_b   1.000
_cell.length_c   1.000
_cell.angle_alpha   90.00
_cell.angle_beta   90.00
_cell.angle_gamma   90.00
#
_symmetry.space_group_name_H-M   'P 1'
#
loop_
_entity.id
_entity.type
_entity.pdbx_description
1 polymer ?
#
loop_
_entity_poly.entity_id
_entity_poly.type
_entity_poly.pdbx_seq_one_letter_code
_entity_poly.pdbx_strand_id
1 'polypeptide(L)'
;IKFLVAQLGIEEFRRLVFEEREKLPHDDRWTAYLGTLADYAETPVKPAFSLNGAPVPEGFHDWQETNVYPQRQAGYSVVTVNLPLGDLTSWQMFQLADVARRYVGDNVRTTVEQNIVLRWIPDADLPAVYEELRAIGLGDPGAGTIVDITSCPGTDTCKLGIASSRGLAGELRRRLGVKNATMPDAIKELRIKVSGCFNSCGQHHVADIGFFGNSRRAGNYKVPHFQVVLGGQWHENAGSYGLAIGAVPAKNIPDLLDTITNRYVQERQRGETFQGWVTRLGRKEVKTILDPFTAIPEYEENPLFYRDWGDSRTYSIDDIGVGECAGEVVSLFSMEISRAESEHFDALVALDEGSASLADQRAYQSMLLAARALVRTQNPNVGTEPDAVVQEFRTRFYDTKLFFDKFAGGKFAQFLLDRHENPPLNPDLHAAHRAIEEAQLFIEATHAAEARINGVIVR
;
A
#
# COMPACT_ATOMS: atom_id res chain seq x y z
N ILE A 1 -17.65 -6.73 7.54
CA ILE A 1 -19.02 -6.19 7.78
C ILE A 1 -19.63 -5.58 6.53
N LYS A 2 -19.03 -4.57 5.87
CA LYS A 2 -19.65 -3.89 4.71
C LYS A 2 -20.11 -4.84 3.59
N PHE A 3 -19.29 -5.85 3.25
CA PHE A 3 -19.60 -6.83 2.21
C PHE A 3 -20.74 -7.78 2.61
N LEU A 4 -20.79 -8.18 3.89
CA LEU A 4 -21.86 -9.00 4.44
C LEU A 4 -23.21 -8.25 4.48
N VAL A 5 -23.19 -6.95 4.80
CA VAL A 5 -24.39 -6.08 4.73
C VAL A 5 -24.87 -5.93 3.28
N ALA A 6 -23.94 -5.76 2.33
CA ALA A 6 -24.28 -5.67 0.91
C ALA A 6 -24.87 -6.99 0.36
N GLN A 7 -24.35 -8.13 0.81
CA GLN A 7 -24.82 -9.47 0.46
C GLN A 7 -26.22 -9.78 1.01
N LEU A 8 -26.46 -9.55 2.29
CA LEU A 8 -27.70 -9.93 2.94
C LEU A 8 -28.80 -8.88 2.76
N GLY A 9 -28.41 -7.64 2.46
CA GLY A 9 -29.25 -6.48 2.69
C GLY A 9 -29.25 -6.10 4.16
N ILE A 10 -29.44 -4.80 4.44
CA ILE A 10 -29.36 -4.26 5.80
C ILE A 10 -30.38 -4.90 6.75
N GLU A 11 -31.56 -5.26 6.25
CA GLU A 11 -32.62 -5.83 7.09
C GLU A 11 -32.30 -7.27 7.52
N GLU A 12 -31.86 -8.14 6.62
CA GLU A 12 -31.50 -9.53 6.97
C GLU A 12 -30.21 -9.57 7.79
N PHE A 13 -29.23 -8.71 7.48
CA PHE A 13 -28.05 -8.57 8.33
C PHE A 13 -28.43 -8.15 9.76
N ARG A 14 -29.32 -7.16 9.92
CA ARG A 14 -29.83 -6.78 11.24
C ARG A 14 -30.53 -7.94 11.92
N ARG A 15 -31.40 -8.68 11.20
CA ARG A 15 -32.10 -9.84 11.75
C ARG A 15 -31.12 -10.87 12.31
N LEU A 16 -30.09 -11.24 11.54
CA LEU A 16 -29.05 -12.18 11.98
C LEU A 16 -28.20 -11.64 13.14
N VAL A 17 -27.85 -10.35 13.12
CA VAL A 17 -27.14 -9.71 14.24
C VAL A 17 -27.99 -9.74 15.51
N PHE A 18 -29.29 -9.46 15.42
CA PHE A 18 -30.20 -9.54 16.57
C PHE A 18 -30.40 -10.98 17.04
N GLU A 19 -30.54 -11.94 16.12
CA GLU A 19 -30.65 -13.36 16.44
C GLU A 19 -29.40 -13.88 17.17
N GLU A 20 -28.19 -13.50 16.71
CA GLU A 20 -26.95 -13.84 17.41
C GLU A 20 -26.83 -13.11 18.74
N ARG A 21 -27.23 -11.83 18.80
CA ARG A 21 -27.22 -11.05 20.05
C ARG A 21 -28.14 -11.62 21.12
N GLU A 22 -29.26 -12.24 20.75
CA GLU A 22 -30.15 -12.95 21.68
C GLU A 22 -29.48 -14.19 22.30
N LYS A 23 -28.56 -14.83 21.56
CA LYS A 23 -27.79 -16.00 22.04
C LYS A 23 -26.59 -15.59 22.88
N LEU A 24 -26.11 -14.36 22.75
CA LEU A 24 -24.97 -13.88 23.53
C LEU A 24 -25.40 -13.72 25.00
N PRO A 25 -24.68 -14.32 25.96
CA PRO A 25 -24.94 -14.09 27.37
C PRO A 25 -24.76 -12.60 27.66
N HIS A 26 -25.72 -12.01 28.36
CA HIS A 26 -25.61 -10.63 28.79
C HIS A 26 -24.30 -10.42 29.57
N ASP A 27 -23.52 -9.44 29.14
CA ASP A 27 -22.30 -9.02 29.79
C ASP A 27 -22.37 -7.52 30.05
N ASP A 28 -22.43 -7.14 31.32
CA ASP A 28 -22.49 -5.75 31.75
C ASP A 28 -21.36 -4.92 31.12
N ARG A 29 -20.20 -5.52 30.85
CA ARG A 29 -19.03 -4.84 30.24
C ARG A 29 -19.34 -4.22 28.88
N TRP A 30 -20.36 -4.69 28.16
CA TRP A 30 -20.73 -4.12 26.85
C TRP A 30 -21.27 -2.70 26.92
N THR A 31 -21.86 -2.30 28.04
CA THR A 31 -22.46 -0.98 28.21
C THR A 31 -22.05 -0.27 29.48
N ALA A 32 -21.47 -0.97 30.46
CA ALA A 32 -20.99 -0.39 31.71
C ALA A 32 -19.99 0.76 31.48
N TYR A 33 -19.18 0.69 30.41
CA TYR A 33 -18.23 1.77 30.08
C TYR A 33 -18.92 3.05 29.60
N LEU A 34 -20.18 3.00 29.14
CA LEU A 34 -20.91 4.19 28.70
C LEU A 34 -21.18 5.16 29.85
N GLY A 35 -21.45 4.63 31.04
CA GLY A 35 -21.61 5.43 32.26
C GLY A 35 -20.31 6.11 32.70
N THR A 36 -19.16 5.54 32.33
CA THR A 36 -17.82 6.03 32.66
C THR A 36 -17.10 6.65 31.46
N LEU A 37 -17.81 6.97 30.37
CA LEU A 37 -17.21 7.62 29.19
C LEU A 37 -16.46 8.91 29.55
N ALA A 38 -16.97 9.66 30.53
CA ALA A 38 -16.33 10.86 31.04
C ALA A 38 -14.98 10.59 31.73
N ASP A 39 -14.75 9.40 32.26
CA ASP A 39 -13.50 9.01 32.92
C ASP A 39 -12.35 8.89 31.91
N TYR A 40 -12.66 8.68 30.63
CA TYR A 40 -11.69 8.65 29.53
C TYR A 40 -11.45 10.04 28.93
N ALA A 41 -12.01 11.11 29.50
CA ALA A 41 -11.74 12.47 29.07
C ALA A 41 -10.31 12.87 29.47
N GLU A 42 -9.47 13.10 28.47
CA GLU A 42 -8.08 13.47 28.73
C GLU A 42 -7.98 14.90 29.29
N THR A 43 -7.33 15.04 30.44
CA THR A 43 -7.00 16.32 31.06
C THR A 43 -5.48 16.46 31.21
N PRO A 44 -4.93 17.69 31.11
CA PRO A 44 -3.50 17.90 31.25
C PRO A 44 -3.05 17.62 32.69
N VAL A 45 -1.95 16.87 32.84
CA VAL A 45 -1.35 16.58 34.16
C VAL A 45 -0.66 17.82 34.75
N LYS A 46 -0.12 18.67 33.89
CA LYS A 46 0.58 19.89 34.25
C LYS A 46 -0.09 21.10 33.59
N PRO A 47 -0.12 22.27 34.25
CA PRO A 47 -0.66 23.48 33.64
C PRO A 47 0.18 23.96 32.46
N ALA A 48 -0.46 24.69 31.55
CA ALA A 48 0.17 25.23 30.35
C ALA A 48 1.22 26.28 30.71
N PHE A 49 2.41 26.15 30.14
CA PHE A 49 3.48 27.14 30.25
C PHE A 49 4.24 27.24 28.92
N SER A 50 4.50 28.47 28.49
CA SER A 50 5.31 28.73 27.29
C SER A 50 6.78 28.45 27.53
N LEU A 51 7.48 28.03 26.49
CA LEU A 51 8.92 27.87 26.49
C LEU A 51 9.59 29.21 26.87
N ASN A 52 10.40 29.20 27.93
CA ASN A 52 10.93 30.41 28.57
C ASN A 52 12.34 30.82 28.07
N GLY A 53 12.76 30.33 26.90
CA GLY A 53 14.06 30.65 26.31
C GLY A 53 15.26 30.04 27.02
N ALA A 54 15.05 29.04 27.89
CA ALA A 54 16.14 28.27 28.48
C ALA A 54 16.99 27.56 27.40
N PRO A 55 18.28 27.29 27.66
CA PRO A 55 19.12 26.50 26.76
C PRO A 55 18.46 25.14 26.46
N VAL A 56 18.40 24.80 25.18
CA VAL A 56 17.85 23.51 24.73
C VAL A 56 18.98 22.52 24.42
N PRO A 57 18.71 21.21 24.58
CA PRO A 57 19.62 20.13 24.18
C PRO A 57 20.04 20.21 22.70
N GLU A 58 21.22 19.66 22.39
CA GLU A 58 21.63 19.40 21.01
C GLU A 58 20.64 18.48 20.30
N GLY A 59 20.27 18.82 19.05
CA GLY A 59 19.29 18.08 18.24
C GLY A 59 17.82 18.37 18.57
N PHE A 60 17.54 19.19 19.59
CA PHE A 60 16.17 19.53 19.99
C PHE A 60 15.37 20.21 18.87
N HIS A 61 15.98 21.16 18.14
CA HIS A 61 15.27 21.91 17.11
C HIS A 61 14.88 21.03 15.92
N ASP A 62 15.78 20.14 15.46
CA ASP A 62 15.50 19.19 14.39
C ASP A 62 14.37 18.23 14.79
N TRP A 63 14.39 17.74 16.04
CA TRP A 63 13.31 16.92 16.59
C TRP A 63 12.00 17.70 16.72
N GLN A 64 12.06 18.94 17.22
CA GLN A 64 10.88 19.78 17.39
C GLN A 64 10.18 20.05 16.05
N GLU A 65 10.94 20.29 14.98
CA GLU A 65 10.41 20.57 13.64
C GLU A 65 9.54 19.42 13.09
N THR A 66 9.94 18.18 13.33
CA THR A 66 9.27 17.00 12.75
C THR A 66 8.34 16.28 13.72
N ASN A 67 8.68 16.25 15.01
CA ASN A 67 8.01 15.42 16.00
C ASN A 67 7.04 16.20 16.87
N VAL A 68 7.02 17.53 16.80
CA VAL A 68 6.17 18.36 17.66
C VAL A 68 5.26 19.23 16.82
N TYR A 69 3.98 19.24 17.15
CA TYR A 69 3.03 20.18 16.55
C TYR A 69 2.12 20.79 17.62
N PRO A 70 1.69 22.05 17.44
CA PRO A 70 0.89 22.75 18.43
C PRO A 70 -0.45 22.04 18.62
N GLN A 71 -0.86 21.88 19.88
CA GLN A 71 -2.20 21.42 20.19
C GLN A 71 -3.19 22.59 20.03
N ARG A 72 -4.48 22.29 19.84
CA ARG A 72 -5.53 23.33 19.78
C ARG A 72 -5.63 24.16 21.05
N GLN A 73 -5.28 23.59 22.20
CA GLN A 73 -5.24 24.28 23.49
C GLN A 73 -3.91 25.01 23.65
N ALA A 74 -3.97 26.32 23.87
CA ALA A 74 -2.78 27.17 23.97
C ALA A 74 -1.83 26.72 25.10
N GLY A 75 -0.52 26.77 24.81
CA GLY A 75 0.55 26.40 25.74
C GLY A 75 0.75 24.88 25.90
N TYR A 76 0.11 24.08 25.06
CA TYR A 76 0.33 22.64 24.95
C TYR A 76 0.71 22.25 23.53
N SER A 77 1.54 21.21 23.45
CA SER A 77 2.00 20.59 22.23
C SER A 77 1.68 19.09 22.22
N VAL A 78 1.63 18.55 21.01
CA VAL A 78 1.57 17.11 20.76
C VAL A 78 2.95 16.65 20.32
N VAL A 79 3.44 15.58 20.95
CA VAL A 79 4.73 14.96 20.66
C VAL A 79 4.49 13.60 20.00
N THR A 80 5.06 13.41 18.82
CA THR A 80 5.11 12.14 18.10
C THR A 80 6.47 11.47 18.37
N VAL A 81 6.43 10.32 19.03
CA VAL A 81 7.59 9.45 19.22
C VAL A 81 7.78 8.62 17.96
N ASN A 82 8.83 8.92 17.19
CA ASN A 82 9.18 8.23 15.95
C ASN A 82 9.66 6.81 16.27
N LEU A 83 9.02 5.80 15.69
CA LEU A 83 9.30 4.38 15.84
C LEU A 83 9.62 3.80 14.46
N PRO A 84 10.91 3.67 14.12
CA PRO A 84 11.33 3.11 12.83
C PRO A 84 10.71 1.72 12.64
N LEU A 85 9.97 1.52 11.55
CA LEU A 85 9.23 0.26 11.25
C LEU A 85 8.19 -0.13 12.32
N GLY A 86 7.80 0.79 13.19
CA GLY A 86 6.93 0.54 14.34
C GLY A 86 7.60 -0.27 15.46
N ASP A 87 8.92 -0.40 15.46
CA ASP A 87 9.63 -1.24 16.42
C ASP A 87 9.88 -0.52 17.75
N LEU A 88 9.65 -1.26 18.82
CA LEU A 88 9.93 -0.82 20.18
C LEU A 88 10.29 -2.04 21.04
N THR A 89 11.41 -1.98 21.75
CA THR A 89 11.77 -3.05 22.68
C THR A 89 10.90 -3.00 23.94
N SER A 90 10.78 -4.13 24.66
CA SER A 90 10.06 -4.17 25.94
C SER A 90 10.63 -3.18 26.95
N TRP A 91 11.96 -3.04 27.02
CA TRP A 91 12.61 -2.06 27.89
C TRP A 91 12.22 -0.63 27.53
N GLN A 92 12.31 -0.24 26.25
CA GLN A 92 11.89 1.08 25.80
C GLN A 92 10.41 1.35 26.08
N MET A 93 9.53 0.35 25.93
CA MET A 93 8.11 0.48 26.25
C MET A 93 7.87 0.80 27.73
N PHE A 94 8.57 0.12 28.65
CA PHE A 94 8.47 0.45 30.08
C PHE A 94 8.98 1.86 30.37
N GLN A 95 10.11 2.26 29.77
CA GLN A 95 10.64 3.61 29.96
C GLN A 95 9.72 4.69 29.38
N LEU A 96 9.16 4.46 28.19
CA LEU A 96 8.20 5.36 27.56
C LEU A 96 6.93 5.50 28.40
N ALA A 97 6.47 4.43 29.06
CA ALA A 97 5.35 4.50 29.99
C ALA A 97 5.66 5.42 31.20
N ASP A 98 6.90 5.42 31.70
CA ASP A 98 7.31 6.33 32.79
C ASP A 98 7.46 7.78 32.33
N VAL A 99 7.88 8.02 31.08
CA VAL A 99 7.82 9.35 30.45
C VAL A 99 6.35 9.79 30.33
N ALA A 100 5.48 8.93 29.78
CA ALA A 100 4.07 9.25 29.60
C ALA A 100 3.39 9.61 30.93
N ARG A 101 3.58 8.80 31.99
CA ARG A 101 3.02 9.08 33.34
C ARG A 101 3.42 10.44 33.89
N ARG A 102 4.66 10.88 33.63
CA ARG A 102 5.17 12.15 34.14
C ARG A 102 4.61 13.38 33.41
N TYR A 103 4.38 13.27 32.11
CA TYR A 103 4.00 14.44 31.29
C TYR A 103 2.54 14.43 30.83
N VAL A 104 1.94 13.27 30.61
CA VAL A 104 0.60 13.11 30.00
C VAL A 104 -0.34 12.15 30.76
N GLY A 105 0.15 11.53 31.82
CA GLY A 105 -0.60 10.57 32.63
C GLY A 105 -0.62 9.19 31.99
N ASP A 106 -1.79 8.59 31.84
CA ASP A 106 -1.99 7.25 31.28
C ASP A 106 -2.45 7.23 29.82
N ASN A 107 -2.47 8.40 29.16
CA ASN A 107 -3.04 8.55 27.82
C ASN A 107 -1.96 8.59 26.74
N VAL A 108 -2.00 7.58 25.87
CA VAL A 108 -1.10 7.44 24.72
C VAL A 108 -1.93 7.03 23.51
N ARG A 109 -1.55 7.52 22.32
CA ARG A 109 -2.20 7.15 21.06
C ARG A 109 -1.20 6.55 20.10
N THR A 110 -1.67 5.74 19.16
CA THR A 110 -0.88 5.27 18.03
C THR A 110 -1.34 5.95 16.74
N THR A 111 -0.44 6.01 15.77
CA THR A 111 -0.71 6.57 14.44
C THR A 111 -0.71 5.46 13.39
N VAL A 112 -1.29 5.76 12.22
CA VAL A 112 -1.27 4.88 11.05
C VAL A 112 0.11 4.82 10.38
N GLU A 113 1.00 5.74 10.73
CA GLU A 113 2.45 5.73 10.45
C GLU A 113 3.23 4.81 11.41
N GLN A 114 2.56 4.13 12.35
CA GLN A 114 3.16 3.19 13.32
C GLN A 114 3.92 3.88 14.48
N ASN A 115 3.74 5.19 14.64
CA ASN A 115 4.32 5.97 15.74
C ASN A 115 3.41 6.07 16.96
N ILE A 116 3.99 6.51 18.08
CA ILE A 116 3.28 6.81 19.33
C ILE A 116 3.10 8.33 19.48
N VAL A 117 1.97 8.76 20.02
CA VAL A 117 1.63 10.17 20.24
C VAL A 117 1.30 10.44 21.70
N LEU A 118 1.96 11.47 22.25
CA LEU A 118 1.75 12.03 23.58
C LEU A 118 1.11 13.42 23.43
N ARG A 119 -0.09 13.60 24.00
CA ARG A 119 -0.82 14.89 23.97
C ARG A 119 -0.72 15.58 25.31
N TRP A 120 -1.03 16.88 25.35
CA TRP A 120 -1.03 17.68 26.58
C TRP A 120 0.36 17.91 27.19
N ILE A 121 1.42 17.88 26.38
CA ILE A 121 2.76 18.26 26.82
C ILE A 121 2.81 19.79 26.93
N PRO A 122 3.08 20.39 28.10
CA PRO A 122 3.30 21.84 28.18
C PRO A 122 4.52 22.24 27.34
N ASP A 123 4.46 23.37 26.64
CA ASP A 123 5.55 23.78 25.74
C ASP A 123 6.90 23.93 26.48
N ALA A 124 6.86 24.37 27.74
CA ALA A 124 8.03 24.49 28.61
C ALA A 124 8.71 23.14 28.93
N ASP A 125 7.99 22.02 28.85
CA ASP A 125 8.52 20.69 29.14
C ASP A 125 9.16 20.02 27.93
N LEU A 126 8.97 20.55 26.71
CA LEU A 126 9.46 19.93 25.47
C LEU A 126 10.97 19.58 25.51
N PRO A 127 11.87 20.46 26.00
CA PRO A 127 13.29 20.11 26.07
C PRO A 127 13.59 18.93 27.02
N ALA A 128 12.86 18.83 28.13
CA ALA A 128 13.01 17.74 29.09
C ALA A 128 12.45 16.43 28.53
N VAL A 129 11.28 16.48 27.87
CA VAL A 129 10.71 15.31 27.17
C VAL A 129 11.68 14.80 26.11
N TYR A 130 12.26 15.70 25.31
CA TYR A 130 13.25 15.34 24.30
C TYR A 130 14.47 14.62 24.88
N GLU A 131 15.08 15.17 25.94
CA GLU A 131 16.22 14.52 26.63
C GLU A 131 15.90 13.11 27.10
N GLU A 132 14.73 12.93 27.72
CA GLU A 132 14.33 11.63 28.24
C GLU A 132 14.05 10.62 27.12
N LEU A 133 13.39 11.05 26.04
CA LEU A 133 13.19 10.21 24.85
C LEU A 133 14.53 9.86 24.21
N ARG A 134 15.46 10.82 24.11
CA ARG A 134 16.81 10.59 23.57
C ARG A 134 17.60 9.61 24.42
N ALA A 135 17.51 9.71 25.75
CA ALA A 135 18.18 8.80 26.68
C ALA A 135 17.76 7.33 26.54
N ILE A 136 16.55 7.08 26.01
CA ILE A 136 16.01 5.73 25.76
C ILE A 136 16.03 5.34 24.27
N GLY A 137 16.68 6.14 23.43
CA GLY A 137 16.81 5.89 21.99
C GLY A 137 15.53 6.12 21.18
N LEU A 138 14.62 6.98 21.67
CA LEU A 138 13.36 7.36 21.02
C LEU A 138 13.28 8.86 20.69
N GLY A 139 14.41 9.56 20.76
CA GLY A 139 14.51 11.00 20.49
C GLY A 139 14.82 11.35 19.02
N ASP A 140 14.81 10.37 18.11
CA ASP A 140 15.18 10.62 16.72
C ASP A 140 14.13 11.51 16.01
N PRO A 141 14.59 12.51 15.22
CA PRO A 141 13.70 13.31 14.38
C PRO A 141 13.12 12.48 13.22
N GLY A 142 12.25 13.10 12.44
CA GLY A 142 11.75 12.58 11.16
C GLY A 142 10.34 12.02 11.18
N ALA A 143 9.59 12.14 12.29
CA ALA A 143 8.18 11.76 12.30
C ALA A 143 7.39 12.50 11.20
N GLY A 144 6.52 11.79 10.48
CA GLY A 144 5.70 12.37 9.41
C GLY A 144 6.46 12.79 8.14
N THR A 145 7.77 12.52 8.04
CA THR A 145 8.59 12.83 6.86
C THR A 145 8.82 11.59 5.99
N ILE A 146 9.49 11.74 4.85
CA ILE A 146 9.82 10.64 3.93
C ILE A 146 10.65 9.50 4.56
N VAL A 147 11.35 9.74 5.68
CA VAL A 147 12.09 8.69 6.42
C VAL A 147 11.19 7.88 7.36
N ASP A 148 9.96 8.33 7.61
CA ASP A 148 8.93 7.68 8.43
C ASP A 148 8.12 6.70 7.58
N ILE A 149 8.82 5.68 7.07
CA ILE A 149 8.25 4.73 6.11
C ILE A 149 7.36 3.73 6.83
N THR A 150 6.08 3.71 6.49
CA THR A 150 5.14 2.69 6.99
C THR A 150 5.38 1.38 6.26
N SER A 151 5.49 0.27 7.01
CA SER A 151 5.61 -1.06 6.42
C SER A 151 4.75 -2.09 7.14
N CYS A 152 4.10 -2.97 6.37
CA CYS A 152 3.57 -4.20 6.95
C CYS A 152 4.70 -5.20 7.26
N PRO A 153 4.42 -6.33 7.94
CA PRO A 153 5.48 -7.27 8.29
C PRO A 153 6.17 -7.94 7.10
N GLY A 154 5.48 -8.12 5.97
CA GLY A 154 6.04 -8.77 4.79
C GLY A 154 6.53 -10.19 5.07
N THR A 155 7.55 -10.65 4.33
CA THR A 155 8.12 -12.00 4.48
C THR A 155 8.81 -12.25 5.83
N ASP A 156 9.03 -11.20 6.65
CA ASP A 156 9.66 -11.34 7.96
C ASP A 156 8.82 -12.20 8.93
N THR A 157 7.51 -11.96 9.00
CA THR A 157 6.61 -12.72 9.89
C THR A 157 5.25 -13.04 9.28
N CYS A 158 4.86 -12.39 8.17
CA CYS A 158 3.58 -12.64 7.54
C CYS A 158 3.68 -13.80 6.55
N LYS A 159 2.88 -14.84 6.78
CA LYS A 159 2.75 -15.99 5.85
C LYS A 159 2.18 -15.62 4.47
N LEU A 160 1.63 -14.43 4.32
CA LEU A 160 1.15 -13.88 3.05
C LEU A 160 2.19 -12.98 2.35
N GLY A 161 3.34 -12.76 2.98
CA GLY A 161 4.40 -11.93 2.42
C GLY A 161 4.94 -12.54 1.14
N ILE A 162 4.97 -11.74 0.07
CA ILE A 162 5.60 -12.13 -1.21
C ILE A 162 7.01 -11.56 -1.30
N ALA A 163 7.24 -10.35 -0.76
CA ALA A 163 8.55 -9.72 -0.64
C ALA A 163 8.71 -9.03 0.73
N SER A 164 9.95 -8.78 1.16
CA SER A 164 10.27 -8.19 2.46
C SER A 164 10.03 -6.67 2.41
N SER A 165 8.83 -6.28 2.83
CA SER A 165 8.48 -4.87 2.96
C SER A 165 9.28 -4.17 4.04
N ARG A 166 9.53 -4.84 5.18
CA ARG A 166 10.33 -4.29 6.28
C ARG A 166 11.79 -4.13 5.87
N GLY A 167 12.36 -5.13 5.20
CA GLY A 167 13.72 -5.07 4.68
C GLY A 167 13.91 -3.94 3.66
N LEU A 168 12.98 -3.79 2.72
CA LEU A 168 12.99 -2.67 1.77
C LEU A 168 12.85 -1.32 2.51
N ALA A 169 11.86 -1.17 3.39
CA ALA A 169 11.63 0.06 4.14
C ALA A 169 12.85 0.45 4.99
N GLY A 170 13.51 -0.53 5.63
CA GLY A 170 14.74 -0.32 6.38
C GLY A 170 15.89 0.21 5.51
N GLU A 171 16.10 -0.35 4.32
CA GLU A 171 17.13 0.13 3.40
C GLU A 171 16.82 1.52 2.86
N LEU A 172 15.56 1.80 2.49
CA LEU A 172 15.14 3.12 2.04
C LEU A 172 15.35 4.16 3.15
N ARG A 173 14.91 3.87 4.37
CA ARG A 173 15.13 4.74 5.54
C ARG A 173 16.62 5.00 5.76
N ARG A 174 17.47 3.97 5.69
CA ARG A 174 18.93 4.12 5.85
C ARG A 174 19.52 5.08 4.81
N ARG A 175 19.16 4.92 3.53
CA ARG A 175 19.67 5.78 2.46
C ARG A 175 19.14 7.22 2.53
N LEU A 176 17.85 7.38 2.82
CA LEU A 176 17.23 8.70 2.98
C LEU A 176 17.79 9.43 4.20
N GLY A 177 18.02 8.72 5.31
CA GLY A 177 18.62 9.27 6.53
C GLY A 177 20.00 9.89 6.29
N VAL A 178 20.84 9.26 5.47
CA VAL A 178 22.16 9.83 5.08
C VAL A 178 22.02 11.15 4.33
N LYS A 179 20.94 11.34 3.57
CA LYS A 179 20.71 12.54 2.73
C LYS A 179 19.83 13.59 3.42
N ASN A 180 19.28 13.32 4.60
CA ASN A 180 18.23 14.10 5.23
C ASN A 180 18.60 15.59 5.41
N ALA A 181 19.84 15.86 5.83
CA ALA A 181 20.32 17.23 6.08
C ALA A 181 20.34 18.12 4.82
N THR A 182 20.54 17.52 3.63
CA THR A 182 20.59 18.22 2.34
C THR A 182 19.32 18.04 1.51
N MET A 183 18.33 17.34 2.06
CA MET A 183 17.11 16.97 1.34
C MET A 183 16.19 18.20 1.19
N PRO A 184 15.69 18.51 -0.01
CA PRO A 184 14.71 19.58 -0.19
C PRO A 184 13.42 19.29 0.60
N ASP A 185 12.80 20.32 1.17
CA ASP A 185 11.60 20.15 2.00
C ASP A 185 10.44 19.48 1.23
N ALA A 186 10.33 19.78 -0.06
CA ALA A 186 9.39 19.13 -0.98
C ALA A 186 9.55 17.59 -1.04
N ILE A 187 10.74 17.06 -0.77
CA ILE A 187 10.98 15.61 -0.65
C ILE A 187 10.70 15.14 0.76
N LYS A 188 11.10 15.90 1.79
CA LYS A 188 10.84 15.53 3.19
C LYS A 188 9.35 15.36 3.48
N GLU A 189 8.48 16.12 2.82
CA GLU A 189 7.03 16.06 2.96
C GLU A 189 6.37 14.82 2.31
N LEU A 190 7.10 14.06 1.48
CA LEU A 190 6.54 12.89 0.80
C LEU A 190 6.34 11.72 1.77
N ARG A 191 5.32 10.90 1.50
CA ARG A 191 5.06 9.66 2.23
C ARG A 191 5.41 8.44 1.39
N ILE A 192 6.13 7.51 2.02
CA ILE A 192 6.39 6.18 1.46
C ILE A 192 5.66 5.14 2.29
N LYS A 193 4.92 4.25 1.62
CA LYS A 193 4.25 3.12 2.26
C LYS A 193 4.53 1.83 1.51
N VAL A 194 4.98 0.81 2.24
CA VAL A 194 5.44 -0.48 1.69
C VAL A 194 4.56 -1.62 2.22
N SER A 195 4.18 -2.54 1.35
CA SER A 195 3.48 -3.78 1.73
C SER A 195 4.17 -4.99 1.13
N GLY A 196 4.26 -6.09 1.86
CA GLY A 196 4.88 -7.31 1.34
C GLY A 196 4.02 -8.06 0.31
N CYS A 197 2.76 -7.67 0.15
CA CYS A 197 1.82 -8.17 -0.86
C CYS A 197 0.76 -7.11 -1.20
N PHE A 198 -0.08 -7.40 -2.20
CA PHE A 198 -1.14 -6.52 -2.72
C PHE A 198 -2.27 -6.21 -1.72
N ASN A 199 -2.38 -6.92 -0.59
CA ASN A 199 -3.45 -6.71 0.41
C ASN A 199 -3.40 -5.33 1.11
N SER A 200 -2.34 -4.55 0.88
CA SER A 200 -2.28 -3.14 1.28
C SER A 200 -2.42 -2.89 2.79
N CYS A 201 -1.91 -3.80 3.62
CA CYS A 201 -1.84 -3.60 5.08
C CYS A 201 -1.03 -2.36 5.46
N GLY A 202 -0.03 -1.99 4.65
CA GLY A 202 0.74 -0.75 4.82
C GLY A 202 0.11 0.47 4.15
N GLN A 203 -1.04 0.32 3.44
CA GLN A 203 -1.75 1.40 2.72
C GLN A 203 -0.94 2.04 1.57
N HIS A 204 -0.27 1.23 0.75
CA HIS A 204 0.59 1.72 -0.33
C HIS A 204 -0.17 2.50 -1.43
N HIS A 205 -1.46 2.26 -1.64
CA HIS A 205 -2.24 2.96 -2.66
C HIS A 205 -2.52 4.44 -2.37
N VAL A 206 -2.36 4.89 -1.12
CA VAL A 206 -2.70 6.27 -0.71
C VAL A 206 -1.47 7.13 -0.42
N ALA A 207 -0.27 6.56 -0.59
CA ALA A 207 0.98 7.26 -0.42
C ALA A 207 1.37 8.02 -1.70
N ASP A 208 2.22 9.04 -1.56
CA ASP A 208 2.88 9.67 -2.70
C ASP A 208 3.62 8.61 -3.52
N ILE A 209 4.37 7.74 -2.81
CA ILE A 209 5.13 6.62 -3.38
C ILE A 209 4.81 5.34 -2.60
N GLY A 210 4.09 4.44 -3.25
CA GLY A 210 3.71 3.14 -2.72
C GLY A 210 4.50 1.99 -3.35
N PHE A 211 4.72 0.95 -2.56
CA PHE A 211 5.31 -0.30 -3.03
C PHE A 211 4.55 -1.50 -2.51
N PHE A 212 4.29 -2.50 -3.35
CA PHE A 212 3.80 -3.80 -2.88
C PHE A 212 4.51 -5.00 -3.48
N GLY A 213 4.74 -6.01 -2.66
CA GLY A 213 5.51 -7.19 -3.04
C GLY A 213 4.86 -8.02 -4.16
N ASN A 214 5.70 -8.44 -5.09
CA ASN A 214 5.38 -9.29 -6.23
C ASN A 214 6.54 -10.28 -6.47
N SER A 215 6.30 -11.33 -7.26
CA SER A 215 7.28 -12.36 -7.61
C SER A 215 7.32 -12.51 -9.13
N ARG A 216 8.52 -12.47 -9.72
CA ARG A 216 8.71 -12.76 -11.15
C ARG A 216 9.70 -13.88 -11.37
N ARG A 217 9.48 -14.67 -12.42
CA ARG A 217 10.40 -15.73 -12.84
C ARG A 217 11.45 -15.15 -13.79
N ALA A 218 12.71 -15.45 -13.54
CA ALA A 218 13.84 -15.16 -14.42
C ALA A 218 14.64 -16.45 -14.61
N GLY A 219 14.52 -17.06 -15.80
CA GLY A 219 15.03 -18.40 -16.07
C GLY A 219 14.46 -19.45 -15.11
N ASN A 220 15.35 -20.11 -14.37
CA ASN A 220 15.00 -21.14 -13.39
C ASN A 220 14.76 -20.60 -11.97
N TYR A 221 14.96 -19.30 -11.77
CA TYR A 221 14.85 -18.66 -10.46
C TYR A 221 13.61 -17.78 -10.38
N LYS A 222 13.20 -17.48 -9.15
CA LYS A 222 12.25 -16.41 -8.84
C LYS A 222 13.04 -15.22 -8.30
N VAL A 223 12.51 -14.03 -8.53
CA VAL A 223 13.13 -12.76 -8.11
C VAL A 223 12.06 -11.94 -7.37
N PRO A 224 12.36 -11.44 -6.16
CA PRO A 224 11.46 -10.57 -5.42
C PRO A 224 11.37 -9.22 -6.15
N HIS A 225 10.15 -8.80 -6.40
CA HIS A 225 9.83 -7.52 -7.02
C HIS A 225 8.94 -6.70 -6.10
N PHE A 226 8.91 -5.40 -6.34
CA PHE A 226 7.84 -4.55 -5.87
C PHE A 226 7.14 -3.90 -7.05
N GLN A 227 5.80 -3.97 -7.07
CA GLN A 227 5.01 -3.09 -7.91
C GLN A 227 5.12 -1.67 -7.36
N VAL A 228 5.48 -0.74 -8.23
CA VAL A 228 5.60 0.68 -7.91
C VAL A 228 4.26 1.34 -8.16
N VAL A 229 3.76 2.06 -7.14
CA VAL A 229 2.50 2.79 -7.17
C VAL A 229 2.81 4.27 -6.93
N LEU A 230 2.40 5.16 -7.82
CA LEU A 230 2.73 6.59 -7.72
C LEU A 230 1.49 7.48 -7.76
N GLY A 231 1.53 8.59 -7.02
CA GLY A 231 0.54 9.66 -7.12
C GLY A 231 -0.70 9.47 -6.26
N GLY A 232 -0.66 8.62 -5.22
CA GLY A 232 -1.73 8.53 -4.24
C GLY A 232 -1.82 9.77 -3.37
N GLN A 233 -3.01 10.08 -2.87
CA GLN A 233 -3.25 11.24 -2.00
C GLN A 233 -3.61 10.79 -0.60
N TRP A 234 -2.77 11.12 0.37
CA TRP A 234 -3.04 10.85 1.79
C TRP A 234 -4.14 11.76 2.37
N HIS A 235 -4.14 13.01 1.94
CA HIS A 235 -5.11 14.01 2.39
C HIS A 235 -6.52 13.66 1.92
N GLU A 236 -7.52 14.29 2.54
CA GLU A 236 -8.95 14.10 2.21
C GLU A 236 -9.43 12.63 2.35
N ASN A 237 -8.80 11.87 3.26
CA ASN A 237 -9.11 10.47 3.51
C ASN A 237 -9.01 9.61 2.23
N ALA A 238 -7.83 9.62 1.61
CA ALA A 238 -7.58 8.97 0.32
C ALA A 238 -8.30 9.65 -0.86
N GLY A 239 -8.10 10.97 -1.05
CA GLY A 239 -8.75 11.74 -2.12
C GLY A 239 -8.58 11.14 -3.53
N SER A 240 -7.44 10.48 -3.77
CA SER A 240 -7.22 9.62 -4.94
C SER A 240 -6.24 8.50 -4.64
N TYR A 241 -6.37 7.38 -5.35
CA TYR A 241 -5.40 6.29 -5.31
C TYR A 241 -4.25 6.53 -6.29
N GLY A 242 -3.07 6.07 -5.90
CA GLY A 242 -1.91 6.01 -6.77
C GLY A 242 -2.07 4.92 -7.82
N LEU A 243 -1.36 5.10 -8.92
CA LEU A 243 -1.44 4.22 -10.07
C LEU A 243 -0.31 3.21 -10.05
N ALA A 244 -0.64 1.93 -10.22
CA ALA A 244 0.36 0.87 -10.38
C ALA A 244 1.05 1.00 -11.75
N ILE A 245 2.32 1.37 -11.77
CA ILE A 245 3.07 1.71 -12.99
C ILE A 245 3.80 0.50 -13.58
N GLY A 246 4.47 -0.27 -12.72
CA GLY A 246 5.26 -1.42 -13.13
C GLY A 246 5.95 -2.12 -11.97
N ALA A 247 6.41 -3.35 -12.21
CA ALA A 247 7.17 -4.11 -11.21
C ALA A 247 8.67 -3.96 -11.44
N VAL A 248 9.40 -3.70 -10.35
CA VAL A 248 10.85 -3.47 -10.35
C VAL A 248 11.49 -4.46 -9.36
N PRO A 249 12.64 -5.09 -9.69
CA PRO A 249 13.35 -5.95 -8.76
C PRO A 249 13.64 -5.23 -7.45
N ALA A 250 13.46 -5.90 -6.32
CA ALA A 250 13.56 -5.28 -4.99
C ALA A 250 14.89 -4.54 -4.76
N LYS A 251 15.99 -5.03 -5.36
CA LYS A 251 17.32 -4.42 -5.24
C LYS A 251 17.48 -3.09 -6.00
N ASN A 252 16.65 -2.83 -7.01
CA ASN A 252 16.69 -1.60 -7.80
C ASN A 252 15.79 -0.49 -7.25
N ILE A 253 14.87 -0.80 -6.34
CA ILE A 253 13.92 0.19 -5.77
C ILE A 253 14.63 1.39 -5.13
N PRO A 254 15.73 1.24 -4.35
CA PRO A 254 16.40 2.40 -3.77
C PRO A 254 16.96 3.38 -4.81
N ASP A 255 17.52 2.88 -5.91
CA ASP A 255 18.08 3.73 -6.98
C ASP A 255 16.96 4.36 -7.84
N LEU A 256 15.86 3.64 -8.02
CA LEU A 256 14.65 4.18 -8.62
C LEU A 256 14.06 5.33 -7.78
N LEU A 257 13.99 5.17 -6.45
CA LEU A 257 13.48 6.23 -5.56
C LEU A 257 14.34 7.50 -5.66
N ASP A 258 15.66 7.36 -5.68
CA ASP A 258 16.58 8.48 -5.92
C ASP A 258 16.30 9.16 -7.27
N THR A 259 16.04 8.39 -8.32
CA THR A 259 15.73 8.93 -9.65
C THR A 259 14.40 9.69 -9.66
N ILE A 260 13.34 9.12 -9.07
CA ILE A 260 12.02 9.75 -8.98
C ILE A 260 12.10 11.07 -8.19
N THR A 261 12.72 11.04 -7.02
CA THR A 261 12.80 12.23 -6.13
C THR A 261 13.67 13.33 -6.73
N ASN A 262 14.80 12.99 -7.35
CA ASN A 262 15.65 13.97 -8.03
C ASN A 262 14.92 14.63 -9.22
N ARG A 263 14.25 13.82 -10.05
CA ARG A 263 13.50 14.33 -11.21
C ARG A 263 12.35 15.23 -10.77
N TYR A 264 11.61 14.85 -9.72
CA TYR A 264 10.56 15.68 -9.14
C TYR A 264 11.09 17.05 -8.69
N VAL A 265 12.22 17.11 -7.97
CA VAL A 265 12.80 18.38 -7.53
C VAL A 265 13.23 19.26 -8.71
N GLN A 266 13.79 18.65 -9.75
CA GLN A 266 14.29 19.37 -10.94
C GLN A 266 13.16 19.91 -11.82
N GLU A 267 12.06 19.19 -11.92
CA GLU A 267 10.98 19.48 -12.87
C GLU A 267 9.74 20.11 -12.23
N ARG A 268 9.62 20.11 -10.90
CA ARG A 268 8.46 20.68 -10.21
C ARG A 268 8.33 22.18 -10.48
N GLN A 269 7.09 22.60 -10.70
CA GLN A 269 6.74 24.01 -10.72
C GLN A 269 6.63 24.55 -9.28
N ARG A 270 6.64 25.88 -9.13
CA ARG A 270 6.57 26.51 -7.80
C ARG A 270 5.26 26.15 -7.10
N GLY A 271 5.37 25.47 -5.96
CA GLY A 271 4.22 25.03 -5.15
C GLY A 271 3.51 23.79 -5.68
N GLU A 272 4.04 23.15 -6.72
CA GLU A 272 3.48 21.90 -7.24
C GLU A 272 3.70 20.75 -6.24
N THR A 273 2.64 19.95 -6.02
CA THR A 273 2.70 18.73 -5.20
C THR A 273 3.27 17.57 -6.01
N PHE A 274 3.69 16.49 -5.34
CA PHE A 274 4.17 15.30 -6.04
C PHE A 274 3.10 14.70 -6.95
N GLN A 275 1.85 14.64 -6.50
CA GLN A 275 0.72 14.15 -7.29
C GLN A 275 0.47 15.05 -8.50
N GLY A 276 0.56 16.37 -8.33
CA GLY A 276 0.46 17.33 -9.42
C GLY A 276 1.54 17.10 -10.48
N TRP A 277 2.79 16.90 -10.03
CA TRP A 277 3.91 16.58 -10.90
C TRP A 277 3.73 15.24 -11.63
N VAL A 278 3.37 14.15 -10.94
CA VAL A 278 3.11 12.84 -11.57
C VAL A 278 2.00 12.94 -12.61
N THR A 279 0.92 13.66 -12.28
CA THR A 279 -0.22 13.87 -13.19
C THR A 279 0.19 14.67 -14.43
N ARG A 280 0.96 15.75 -14.25
CA ARG A 280 1.45 16.60 -15.35
C ARG A 280 2.47 15.88 -16.22
N LEU A 281 3.35 15.09 -15.60
CA LEU A 281 4.37 14.30 -16.29
C LEU A 281 3.71 13.28 -17.23
N GLY A 282 2.59 12.69 -16.79
CA GLY A 282 1.79 11.77 -17.59
C GLY A 282 2.35 10.33 -17.59
N ARG A 283 1.51 9.38 -18.01
CA ARG A 283 1.76 7.94 -17.86
C ARG A 283 3.03 7.49 -18.58
N LYS A 284 3.23 7.97 -19.81
CA LYS A 284 4.39 7.63 -20.64
C LYS A 284 5.70 7.95 -19.93
N GLU A 285 5.87 9.20 -19.54
CA GLU A 285 7.12 9.67 -18.93
C GLU A 285 7.34 9.03 -17.56
N VAL A 286 6.27 8.79 -16.80
CA VAL A 286 6.35 8.02 -15.55
C VAL A 286 6.86 6.60 -15.80
N LYS A 287 6.37 5.90 -16.84
CA LYS A 287 6.87 4.57 -17.23
C LYS A 287 8.35 4.62 -17.62
N THR A 288 8.75 5.61 -18.41
CA THR A 288 10.14 5.78 -18.85
C THR A 288 11.12 5.96 -17.69
N ILE A 289 10.68 6.51 -16.54
CA ILE A 289 11.52 6.55 -15.33
C ILE A 289 11.84 5.14 -14.82
N LEU A 290 10.88 4.22 -14.90
CA LEU A 290 11.01 2.87 -14.36
C LEU A 290 11.80 1.94 -15.28
N ASP A 291 11.68 2.10 -16.60
CA ASP A 291 12.22 1.15 -17.59
C ASP A 291 13.68 0.73 -17.33
N PRO A 292 14.64 1.64 -17.04
CA PRO A 292 16.03 1.27 -16.76
C PRO A 292 16.22 0.35 -15.54
N PHE A 293 15.25 0.35 -14.61
CA PHE A 293 15.31 -0.39 -13.36
C PHE A 293 14.60 -1.75 -13.44
N THR A 294 13.91 -2.06 -14.55
CA THR A 294 13.15 -3.31 -14.70
C THR A 294 14.01 -4.52 -15.08
N ALA A 295 15.23 -4.28 -15.56
CA ALA A 295 16.14 -5.34 -15.99
C ALA A 295 16.59 -6.23 -14.82
N ILE A 296 16.69 -7.54 -15.10
CA ILE A 296 17.18 -8.54 -14.16
C ILE A 296 18.49 -9.09 -14.76
N PRO A 297 19.64 -8.91 -14.08
CA PRO A 297 20.90 -9.53 -14.51
C PRO A 297 20.83 -11.06 -14.35
N GLU A 298 21.68 -11.80 -15.07
CA GLU A 298 21.74 -13.25 -14.90
C GLU A 298 22.19 -13.62 -13.47
N TYR A 299 21.80 -14.82 -13.01
CA TYR A 299 22.08 -15.26 -11.64
C TYR A 299 23.58 -15.26 -11.34
N GLU A 300 24.40 -15.71 -12.28
CA GLU A 300 25.86 -15.76 -12.15
C GLU A 300 26.50 -14.37 -12.10
N GLU A 301 25.88 -13.36 -12.74
CA GLU A 301 26.39 -11.98 -12.75
C GLU A 301 26.09 -11.27 -11.43
N ASN A 302 24.86 -11.43 -10.91
CA ASN A 302 24.49 -10.80 -9.65
C ASN A 302 23.46 -11.61 -8.84
N PRO A 303 23.93 -12.57 -8.01
CA PRO A 303 23.07 -13.41 -7.18
C PRO A 303 22.22 -12.64 -6.17
N LEU A 304 22.57 -11.38 -5.84
CA LEU A 304 21.85 -10.60 -4.83
C LEU A 304 20.45 -10.19 -5.29
N PHE A 305 20.21 -10.10 -6.61
CA PHE A 305 18.86 -9.86 -7.15
C PHE A 305 17.90 -10.98 -6.80
N TYR A 306 18.42 -12.19 -6.61
CA TYR A 306 17.67 -13.39 -6.32
C TYR A 306 17.57 -13.66 -4.82
N ARG A 307 17.76 -12.63 -3.98
CA ARG A 307 17.56 -12.67 -2.54
C ARG A 307 16.68 -11.51 -2.12
N ASP A 308 15.82 -11.74 -1.15
CA ASP A 308 15.01 -10.66 -0.59
C ASP A 308 15.87 -9.69 0.26
N TRP A 309 15.31 -8.58 0.71
CA TRP A 309 15.97 -7.75 1.72
C TRP A 309 15.93 -8.45 3.08
N GLY A 310 17.07 -8.47 3.79
CA GLY A 310 17.17 -9.11 5.10
C GLY A 310 17.25 -10.65 5.08
N ASP A 311 17.05 -11.30 3.93
CA ASP A 311 17.20 -12.75 3.77
C ASP A 311 18.50 -13.11 3.03
N SER A 312 19.19 -14.14 3.53
CA SER A 312 20.41 -14.67 2.92
C SER A 312 20.15 -15.81 1.94
N ARG A 313 18.96 -16.43 1.99
CA ARG A 313 18.53 -17.51 1.11
C ARG A 313 18.21 -16.99 -0.27
N THR A 314 18.37 -17.86 -1.27
CA THR A 314 17.81 -17.61 -2.60
C THR A 314 16.28 -17.56 -2.47
N TYR A 315 15.70 -16.53 -3.05
CA TYR A 315 14.29 -16.20 -2.96
C TYR A 315 13.43 -17.32 -3.55
N SER A 316 12.43 -17.72 -2.78
CA SER A 316 11.34 -18.59 -3.20
C SER A 316 10.02 -18.05 -2.65
N ILE A 317 8.91 -18.66 -3.08
CA ILE A 317 7.57 -18.36 -2.57
C ILE A 317 7.02 -19.55 -1.78
N ASP A 318 7.90 -20.47 -1.38
CA ASP A 318 7.50 -21.74 -0.75
C ASP A 318 7.13 -21.54 0.72
N ASP A 319 7.59 -20.43 1.32
CA ASP A 319 7.24 -20.02 2.68
C ASP A 319 5.84 -19.36 2.76
N ILE A 320 5.18 -19.11 1.61
CA ILE A 320 3.81 -18.56 1.58
C ILE A 320 2.85 -19.62 2.13
N GLY A 321 2.01 -19.19 3.08
CA GLY A 321 1.01 -20.03 3.71
C GLY A 321 -0.26 -19.26 4.06
N VAL A 322 -1.05 -19.83 4.96
CA VAL A 322 -2.30 -19.24 5.44
C VAL A 322 -1.97 -18.07 6.37
N GLY A 323 -2.55 -16.91 6.10
CA GLY A 323 -2.39 -15.70 6.89
C GLY A 323 -3.20 -15.73 8.18
N GLU A 324 -2.69 -15.04 9.19
CA GLU A 324 -3.37 -14.90 10.51
C GLU A 324 -4.37 -13.73 10.53
N CYS A 325 -4.48 -12.99 9.43
CA CYS A 325 -5.30 -11.79 9.30
C CYS A 325 -6.50 -12.01 8.37
N ALA A 326 -7.36 -11.00 8.25
CA ALA A 326 -8.56 -11.04 7.40
C ALA A 326 -8.27 -11.31 5.89
N GLY A 327 -7.01 -11.15 5.45
CA GLY A 327 -6.55 -11.60 4.13
C GLY A 327 -6.08 -13.06 4.17
N GLU A 328 -6.93 -13.98 4.61
CA GLU A 328 -6.60 -15.36 5.03
C GLU A 328 -5.68 -16.14 4.06
N VAL A 329 -5.72 -15.87 2.75
CA VAL A 329 -4.90 -16.57 1.74
C VAL A 329 -4.43 -15.61 0.63
N VAL A 330 -3.16 -15.68 0.25
CA VAL A 330 -2.68 -15.12 -1.03
C VAL A 330 -3.08 -16.10 -2.14
N SER A 331 -4.11 -15.77 -2.91
CA SER A 331 -4.54 -16.63 -4.02
C SER A 331 -3.57 -16.52 -5.19
N LEU A 332 -3.44 -17.62 -5.96
CA LEU A 332 -2.73 -17.61 -7.25
C LEU A 332 -3.29 -16.52 -8.18
N PHE A 333 -4.60 -16.28 -8.09
CA PHE A 333 -5.28 -15.21 -8.81
C PHE A 333 -4.64 -13.84 -8.53
N SER A 334 -4.52 -13.47 -7.26
CA SER A 334 -4.06 -12.12 -6.89
C SER A 334 -2.59 -11.86 -7.23
N MET A 335 -1.74 -12.89 -7.30
CA MET A 335 -0.38 -12.74 -7.83
C MET A 335 -0.40 -12.45 -9.34
N GLU A 336 -1.27 -13.12 -10.08
CA GLU A 336 -1.30 -13.03 -11.54
C GLU A 336 -2.06 -11.81 -12.08
N ILE A 337 -3.10 -11.36 -11.38
CA ILE A 337 -3.92 -10.23 -11.82
C ILE A 337 -3.12 -8.91 -11.90
N SER A 338 -2.08 -8.75 -11.05
CA SER A 338 -1.17 -7.59 -11.10
C SER A 338 -0.48 -7.41 -12.46
N ARG A 339 -0.28 -8.51 -13.21
CA ARG A 339 0.27 -8.45 -14.57
C ARG A 339 -0.74 -7.92 -15.56
N ALA A 340 -2.02 -8.25 -15.40
CA ALA A 340 -3.09 -7.71 -16.23
C ALA A 340 -3.23 -6.19 -16.02
N GLU A 341 -3.16 -5.73 -14.78
CA GLU A 341 -3.20 -4.30 -14.43
C GLU A 341 -2.00 -3.53 -15.01
N SER A 342 -0.79 -4.12 -14.95
CA SER A 342 0.39 -3.52 -15.58
C SER A 342 0.27 -3.46 -17.11
N GLU A 343 -0.26 -4.53 -17.74
CA GLU A 343 -0.48 -4.59 -19.18
C GLU A 343 -1.56 -3.59 -19.65
N HIS A 344 -2.59 -3.38 -18.82
CA HIS A 344 -3.62 -2.36 -19.05
C HIS A 344 -3.03 -0.94 -18.98
N PHE A 345 -2.14 -0.68 -18.02
CA PHE A 345 -1.41 0.57 -17.97
C PHE A 345 -0.57 0.80 -19.24
N ASP A 346 0.06 -0.24 -19.78
CA ASP A 346 0.80 -0.17 -21.04
C ASP A 346 -0.10 0.13 -22.25
N ALA A 347 -1.35 -0.34 -22.22
CA ALA A 347 -2.35 0.01 -23.23
C ALA A 347 -2.69 1.51 -23.19
N LEU A 348 -2.87 2.09 -22.00
CA LEU A 348 -3.09 3.52 -21.82
C LEU A 348 -1.92 4.35 -22.34
N VAL A 349 -0.67 3.93 -22.05
CA VAL A 349 0.53 4.59 -22.59
C VAL A 349 0.54 4.56 -24.12
N ALA A 350 0.26 3.40 -24.74
CA ALA A 350 0.22 3.29 -26.19
C ALA A 350 -0.87 4.17 -26.83
N LEU A 351 -2.01 4.35 -26.15
CA LEU A 351 -3.06 5.25 -26.60
C LEU A 351 -2.62 6.72 -26.54
N ASP A 352 -1.99 7.14 -25.44
CA ASP A 352 -1.43 8.49 -25.27
C ASP A 352 -0.39 8.81 -26.36
N GLU A 353 0.32 7.78 -26.86
CA GLU A 353 1.28 7.89 -27.97
C GLU A 353 0.63 7.91 -29.37
N GLY A 354 -0.70 7.80 -29.47
CA GLY A 354 -1.40 7.73 -30.75
C GLY A 354 -1.27 6.38 -31.47
N SER A 355 -0.75 5.34 -30.81
CA SER A 355 -0.54 4.00 -31.38
C SER A 355 -1.76 3.11 -31.19
N ALA A 356 -2.82 3.36 -31.98
CA ALA A 356 -4.11 2.67 -31.85
C ALA A 356 -4.00 1.12 -31.89
N SER A 357 -3.24 0.56 -32.82
CA SER A 357 -3.06 -0.91 -32.92
C SER A 357 -2.35 -1.51 -31.72
N LEU A 358 -1.34 -0.82 -31.19
CA LEU A 358 -0.61 -1.31 -30.01
C LEU A 358 -1.49 -1.19 -28.76
N ALA A 359 -2.21 -0.08 -28.60
CA ALA A 359 -3.14 0.15 -27.51
C ALA A 359 -4.24 -0.94 -27.45
N ASP A 360 -4.87 -1.23 -28.58
CA ASP A 360 -5.88 -2.30 -28.68
C ASP A 360 -5.26 -3.69 -28.40
N GLN A 361 -4.07 -3.99 -28.92
CA GLN A 361 -3.37 -5.25 -28.65
C GLN A 361 -3.06 -5.43 -27.16
N ARG A 362 -2.56 -4.39 -26.49
CA ARG A 362 -2.25 -4.40 -25.05
C ARG A 362 -3.51 -4.52 -24.20
N ALA A 363 -4.59 -3.83 -24.58
CA ALA A 363 -5.89 -3.96 -23.93
C ALA A 363 -6.41 -5.40 -23.99
N TYR A 364 -6.37 -6.03 -25.17
CA TYR A 364 -6.71 -7.44 -25.32
C TYR A 364 -5.80 -8.37 -24.48
N GLN A 365 -4.49 -8.11 -24.48
CA GLN A 365 -3.54 -8.89 -23.70
C GLN A 365 -3.80 -8.80 -22.18
N SER A 366 -4.21 -7.63 -21.70
CA SER A 366 -4.59 -7.44 -20.29
C SER A 366 -5.83 -8.27 -19.92
N MET A 367 -6.85 -8.33 -20.79
CA MET A 367 -8.02 -9.20 -20.59
C MET A 367 -7.64 -10.69 -20.59
N LEU A 368 -6.75 -11.12 -21.49
CA LEU A 368 -6.24 -12.49 -21.50
C LEU A 368 -5.51 -12.84 -20.20
N LEU A 369 -4.66 -11.96 -19.70
CA LEU A 369 -3.94 -12.16 -18.45
C LEU A 369 -4.91 -12.26 -17.26
N ALA A 370 -5.93 -11.39 -17.21
CA ALA A 370 -6.97 -11.43 -16.18
C ALA A 370 -7.80 -12.72 -16.24
N ALA A 371 -8.22 -13.14 -17.44
CA ALA A 371 -8.94 -14.39 -17.65
C ALA A 371 -8.10 -15.60 -17.22
N ARG A 372 -6.82 -15.61 -17.59
CA ARG A 372 -5.87 -16.67 -17.21
C ARG A 372 -5.68 -16.73 -15.70
N ALA A 373 -5.61 -15.59 -15.01
CA ALA A 373 -5.52 -15.54 -13.56
C ALA A 373 -6.71 -16.26 -12.91
N LEU A 374 -7.94 -16.04 -13.41
CA LEU A 374 -9.12 -16.78 -12.95
C LEU A 374 -9.04 -18.26 -13.30
N VAL A 375 -8.71 -18.61 -14.54
CA VAL A 375 -8.64 -20.02 -14.98
C VAL A 375 -7.68 -20.82 -14.10
N ARG A 376 -6.56 -20.25 -13.69
CA ARG A 376 -5.57 -20.93 -12.85
C ARG A 376 -6.04 -21.26 -11.44
N THR A 377 -7.12 -20.65 -10.97
CA THR A 377 -7.77 -21.05 -9.71
C THR A 377 -8.41 -22.43 -9.80
N GLN A 378 -8.86 -22.86 -10.99
CA GLN A 378 -9.49 -24.16 -11.23
C GLN A 378 -8.61 -25.12 -12.06
N ASN A 379 -7.68 -24.59 -12.84
CA ASN A 379 -6.73 -25.32 -13.67
C ASN A 379 -5.33 -24.66 -13.60
N PRO A 380 -4.53 -24.96 -12.57
CA PRO A 380 -3.23 -24.34 -12.35
C PRO A 380 -2.23 -24.49 -13.52
N ASN A 381 -2.46 -25.48 -14.39
CA ASN A 381 -1.59 -25.89 -15.49
C ASN A 381 -1.98 -25.29 -16.85
N VAL A 382 -2.98 -24.39 -16.92
CA VAL A 382 -3.32 -23.74 -18.20
C VAL A 382 -2.09 -23.02 -18.77
N GLY A 383 -1.87 -23.22 -20.08
CA GLY A 383 -0.79 -22.61 -20.82
C GLY A 383 -0.95 -21.09 -20.96
N THR A 384 -0.21 -20.51 -21.90
CA THR A 384 -0.23 -19.08 -22.22
C THR A 384 -0.83 -18.78 -23.60
N GLU A 385 -1.20 -19.83 -24.36
CA GLU A 385 -1.82 -19.70 -25.68
C GLU A 385 -3.21 -19.05 -25.58
N PRO A 386 -3.48 -17.97 -26.35
CA PRO A 386 -4.73 -17.23 -26.26
C PRO A 386 -5.99 -18.11 -26.41
N ASP A 387 -6.07 -18.93 -27.46
CA ASP A 387 -7.24 -19.77 -27.74
C ASP A 387 -7.52 -20.74 -26.59
N ALA A 388 -6.47 -21.33 -26.00
CA ALA A 388 -6.60 -22.23 -24.87
C ALA A 388 -7.10 -21.50 -23.62
N VAL A 389 -6.58 -20.30 -23.33
CA VAL A 389 -7.02 -19.49 -22.20
C VAL A 389 -8.48 -19.07 -22.37
N VAL A 390 -8.86 -18.58 -23.55
CA VAL A 390 -10.22 -18.12 -23.84
C VAL A 390 -11.22 -19.27 -23.78
N GLN A 391 -10.86 -20.43 -24.33
CA GLN A 391 -11.73 -21.61 -24.29
C GLN A 391 -11.93 -22.14 -22.86
N GLU A 392 -10.86 -22.21 -22.06
CA GLU A 392 -10.96 -22.59 -20.65
C GLU A 392 -11.77 -21.57 -19.85
N PHE A 393 -11.57 -20.26 -20.10
CA PHE A 393 -12.35 -19.19 -19.46
C PHE A 393 -13.83 -19.31 -19.81
N ARG A 394 -14.16 -19.50 -21.09
CA ARG A 394 -15.54 -19.66 -21.56
C ARG A 394 -16.21 -20.82 -20.85
N THR A 395 -15.60 -21.99 -20.91
CA THR A 395 -16.13 -23.24 -20.38
C THR A 395 -16.34 -23.16 -18.86
N ARG A 396 -15.38 -22.58 -18.14
CA ARG A 396 -15.38 -22.60 -16.67
C ARG A 396 -16.10 -21.44 -16.01
N PHE A 397 -16.13 -20.27 -16.64
CA PHE A 397 -16.62 -19.03 -16.00
C PHE A 397 -17.76 -18.36 -16.75
N TYR A 398 -17.78 -18.40 -18.09
CA TYR A 398 -18.86 -17.81 -18.88
C TYR A 398 -20.08 -18.71 -18.95
N ASP A 399 -19.92 -19.96 -19.41
CA ASP A 399 -21.02 -20.91 -19.62
C ASP A 399 -21.68 -21.32 -18.31
N THR A 400 -20.88 -21.42 -17.24
CA THR A 400 -21.33 -21.67 -15.86
C THR A 400 -21.95 -20.44 -15.20
N LYS A 401 -21.86 -19.26 -15.84
CA LYS A 401 -22.32 -17.97 -15.34
C LYS A 401 -21.66 -17.55 -14.01
N LEU A 402 -20.45 -18.02 -13.73
CA LEU A 402 -19.67 -17.60 -12.56
C LEU A 402 -19.11 -16.19 -12.73
N PHE A 403 -18.76 -15.80 -13.96
CA PHE A 403 -18.28 -14.45 -14.27
C PHE A 403 -19.39 -13.39 -14.32
N PHE A 404 -20.66 -13.80 -14.39
CA PHE A 404 -21.76 -12.88 -14.67
C PHE A 404 -21.90 -11.80 -13.59
N ASP A 405 -22.02 -10.56 -14.04
CA ASP A 405 -22.37 -9.43 -13.20
C ASP A 405 -23.87 -9.47 -12.84
N LYS A 406 -24.20 -8.91 -11.68
CA LYS A 406 -25.58 -8.88 -11.15
C LYS A 406 -26.53 -8.08 -12.05
N PHE A 407 -26.06 -7.01 -12.67
CA PHE A 407 -26.87 -6.09 -13.47
C PHE A 407 -26.57 -6.22 -14.96
N ALA A 408 -25.30 -6.40 -15.32
CA ALA A 408 -24.84 -6.48 -16.70
C ALA A 408 -24.78 -7.91 -17.26
N GLY A 409 -25.05 -8.93 -16.44
CA GLY A 409 -25.02 -10.33 -16.88
C GLY A 409 -23.66 -10.73 -17.45
N GLY A 410 -23.66 -11.40 -18.60
CA GLY A 410 -22.43 -11.85 -19.28
C GLY A 410 -21.68 -10.76 -20.04
N LYS A 411 -22.14 -9.49 -20.02
CA LYS A 411 -21.60 -8.41 -20.86
C LYS A 411 -20.10 -8.23 -20.72
N PHE A 412 -19.58 -8.20 -19.49
CA PHE A 412 -18.15 -8.00 -19.28
C PHE A 412 -17.32 -9.17 -19.83
N ALA A 413 -17.80 -10.41 -19.72
CA ALA A 413 -17.11 -11.54 -20.35
C ALA A 413 -17.13 -11.46 -21.88
N GLN A 414 -18.19 -10.91 -22.48
CA GLN A 414 -18.29 -10.75 -23.93
C GLN A 414 -17.21 -9.82 -24.49
N PHE A 415 -16.72 -8.84 -23.73
CA PHE A 415 -15.61 -8.01 -24.19
C PHE A 415 -14.38 -8.81 -24.61
N LEU A 416 -13.99 -9.81 -23.81
CA LEU A 416 -12.89 -10.72 -24.17
C LEU A 416 -13.29 -11.65 -25.31
N LEU A 417 -14.47 -12.27 -25.25
CA LEU A 417 -14.91 -13.27 -26.23
C LEU A 417 -15.06 -12.65 -27.62
N ASP A 418 -15.76 -11.51 -27.71
CA ASP A 418 -16.02 -10.81 -28.96
C ASP A 418 -14.72 -10.28 -29.56
N ARG A 419 -13.82 -9.70 -28.73
CA ARG A 419 -12.50 -9.22 -29.17
C ARG A 419 -11.59 -10.36 -29.63
N HIS A 420 -11.71 -11.55 -29.05
CA HIS A 420 -10.95 -12.74 -29.44
C HIS A 420 -11.46 -13.33 -30.76
N GLU A 421 -12.78 -13.46 -30.91
CA GLU A 421 -13.42 -14.00 -32.12
C GLU A 421 -13.33 -13.01 -33.29
N ASN A 422 -13.39 -11.70 -33.01
CA ASN A 422 -13.43 -10.63 -34.01
C ASN A 422 -12.30 -9.61 -33.77
N PRO A 423 -11.03 -9.98 -33.99
CA PRO A 423 -9.91 -9.05 -33.85
C PRO A 423 -10.03 -7.90 -34.87
N PRO A 424 -9.90 -6.64 -34.45
CA PRO A 424 -9.95 -5.51 -35.37
C PRO A 424 -8.73 -5.54 -36.29
N LEU A 425 -8.97 -5.43 -37.60
CA LEU A 425 -7.90 -5.44 -38.61
C LEU A 425 -7.02 -4.18 -38.54
N ASN A 426 -7.63 -3.02 -38.32
CA ASN A 426 -6.97 -1.71 -38.20
C ASN A 426 -7.79 -0.84 -37.23
N PRO A 427 -7.60 -0.96 -35.90
CA PRO A 427 -8.32 -0.14 -34.95
C PRO A 427 -7.89 1.33 -35.07
N ASP A 428 -8.86 2.24 -35.06
CA ASP A 428 -8.59 3.66 -34.87
C ASP A 428 -8.45 3.99 -33.37
N LEU A 429 -8.08 5.24 -33.04
CA LEU A 429 -7.89 5.66 -31.65
C LEU A 429 -9.16 5.54 -30.81
N HIS A 430 -10.33 5.72 -31.42
CA HIS A 430 -11.61 5.59 -30.72
C HIS A 430 -11.90 4.13 -30.37
N ALA A 431 -11.68 3.21 -31.31
CA ALA A 431 -11.80 1.77 -31.10
C ALA A 431 -10.79 1.28 -30.05
N ALA A 432 -9.55 1.76 -30.09
CA ALA A 432 -8.52 1.43 -29.11
C ALA A 432 -8.86 1.95 -27.70
N HIS A 433 -9.35 3.19 -27.58
CA HIS A 433 -9.82 3.74 -26.31
C HIS A 433 -10.96 2.92 -25.74
N ARG A 434 -11.95 2.55 -26.56
CA ARG A 434 -13.05 1.67 -26.14
C ARG A 434 -12.53 0.31 -25.66
N ALA A 435 -11.59 -0.31 -26.37
CA ALA A 435 -11.00 -1.59 -25.96
C ALA A 435 -10.30 -1.51 -24.60
N ILE A 436 -9.66 -0.37 -24.29
CA ILE A 436 -9.02 -0.11 -22.99
C ILE A 436 -10.06 0.04 -21.87
N GLU A 437 -11.17 0.74 -22.12
CA GLU A 437 -12.27 0.86 -21.16
C GLU A 437 -12.93 -0.52 -20.90
N GLU A 438 -13.16 -1.29 -21.96
CA GLU A 438 -13.68 -2.66 -21.89
C GLU A 438 -12.72 -3.58 -21.10
N ALA A 439 -11.41 -3.45 -21.32
CA ALA A 439 -10.40 -4.19 -20.58
C ALA A 439 -10.37 -3.84 -19.09
N GLN A 440 -10.50 -2.55 -18.73
CA GLN A 440 -10.61 -2.12 -17.33
C GLN A 440 -11.83 -2.79 -16.66
N LEU A 441 -12.99 -2.70 -17.30
CA LEU A 441 -14.23 -3.30 -16.80
C LEU A 441 -14.12 -4.82 -16.70
N PHE A 442 -13.42 -5.47 -17.63
CA PHE A 442 -13.14 -6.90 -17.57
C PHE A 442 -12.26 -7.26 -16.36
N ILE A 443 -11.19 -6.50 -16.09
CA ILE A 443 -10.30 -6.72 -14.94
C ILE A 443 -11.07 -6.52 -13.62
N GLU A 444 -11.88 -5.48 -13.51
CA GLU A 444 -12.74 -5.25 -12.34
C GLU A 444 -13.76 -6.38 -12.15
N ALA A 445 -14.40 -6.83 -13.23
CA ALA A 445 -15.33 -7.96 -13.20
C ALA A 445 -14.62 -9.28 -12.82
N THR A 446 -13.35 -9.42 -13.18
CA THR A 446 -12.50 -10.56 -12.82
C THR A 446 -12.23 -10.58 -11.31
N HIS A 447 -11.84 -9.46 -10.72
CA HIS A 447 -11.72 -9.30 -9.26
C HIS A 447 -13.05 -9.61 -8.56
N ALA A 448 -14.16 -9.08 -9.07
CA ALA A 448 -15.48 -9.34 -8.51
C ALA A 448 -15.89 -10.81 -8.62
N ALA A 449 -15.56 -11.49 -9.73
CA ALA A 449 -15.84 -12.91 -9.93
C ALA A 449 -15.02 -13.79 -8.97
N GLU A 450 -13.73 -13.51 -8.80
CA GLU A 450 -12.90 -14.25 -7.84
C GLU A 450 -13.44 -14.10 -6.42
N ALA A 451 -13.74 -12.85 -6.02
CA ALA A 451 -14.32 -12.56 -4.72
C ALA A 451 -15.65 -13.31 -4.52
N ARG A 452 -16.48 -13.46 -5.57
CA ARG A 452 -17.71 -14.27 -5.48
C ARG A 452 -17.45 -15.75 -5.31
N ILE A 453 -16.52 -16.30 -6.08
CA ILE A 453 -16.19 -17.73 -6.06
C ILE A 453 -15.59 -18.14 -4.72
N ASN A 454 -14.79 -17.26 -4.13
CA ASN A 454 -14.19 -17.46 -2.81
C ASN A 454 -15.11 -17.05 -1.65
N GLY A 455 -16.37 -16.70 -1.91
CA GLY A 455 -17.38 -16.41 -0.88
C GLY A 455 -17.23 -15.04 -0.19
N VAL A 456 -16.44 -14.13 -0.75
CA VAL A 456 -16.22 -12.75 -0.26
C VAL A 456 -17.35 -11.80 -0.70
N ILE A 457 -18.01 -12.07 -1.84
CA ILE A 457 -19.18 -11.36 -2.35
C ILE A 457 -20.25 -12.41 -2.69
N VAL A 458 -21.50 -12.29 -2.21
CA VAL A 458 -22.58 -13.21 -2.65
C VAL A 458 -23.64 -12.44 -3.44
N ARG A 459 -24.23 -13.16 -4.41
CA ARG A 459 -25.16 -12.69 -5.46
C ARG A 459 -26.29 -11.78 -4.96
#